data_AF-A0A7S3K761-F1
#
_entry.id   AF-A0A7S3K761-F1
#
_cell.length_a   1.000
_cell.length_b   1.000
_cell.length_c   1.000
_cell.angle_alpha   90.00
_cell.angle_beta   90.00
_cell.angle_gamma   90.00
#
_symmetry.space_group_name_H-M   'P 1'
#
loop_
_entity.id
_entity.type
_entity.pdbx_description
1 polymer ?
#
loop_
_entity_poly.entity_id
_entity_poly.type
_entity_poly.pdbx_seq_one_letter_code
_entity_poly.pdbx_strand_id
1 'polypeptide(L)'
;MEYDQAPEDRGQQYTLQGGNFYNQPHRYDQPMMPPPIPNHINESKKHTVVCTHWLRNLCKKGENCEFLHTRDLSKMPICKYYQQGNCKNENCQYLHRDPRIKTTDCPYYERGFCKNGRNCRNAHKPKVLCEDYLYGFCIKGPNC
;
A
#
# COMPACT_ATOMS: atom_id res chain seq x y z
N MET A 1 1.13 -38.74 55.73
CA MET A 1 0.60 -37.73 54.78
C MET A 1 -0.21 -38.54 53.77
N GLU A 2 -1.36 -39.09 54.17
CA GLU A 2 -2.70 -38.45 54.20
C GLU A 2 -3.00 -37.76 52.85
N TYR A 3 -3.73 -38.43 51.94
CA TYR A 3 -5.19 -38.32 51.64
C TYR A 3 -5.44 -37.16 50.63
N ASP A 4 -6.17 -37.24 49.51
CA ASP A 4 -7.34 -38.04 49.14
C ASP A 4 -7.55 -38.17 47.61
N GLN A 5 -8.27 -39.24 47.26
CA GLN A 5 -8.90 -39.59 45.98
C GLN A 5 -9.72 -38.46 45.31
N ALA A 6 -9.71 -38.44 43.97
CA ALA A 6 -10.63 -37.68 43.13
C ALA A 6 -11.97 -38.45 42.92
N PRO A 7 -13.13 -37.77 42.90
CA PRO A 7 -14.44 -38.42 42.90
C PRO A 7 -14.99 -38.74 41.50
N GLU A 8 -16.08 -39.51 41.56
CA GLU A 8 -16.66 -40.41 40.57
C GLU A 8 -17.65 -39.75 39.59
N ASP A 9 -17.86 -40.54 38.54
CA ASP A 9 -18.79 -40.47 37.42
C ASP A 9 -20.27 -40.26 37.81
N ARG A 10 -20.98 -39.40 37.07
CA ARG A 10 -22.46 -39.42 37.01
C ARG A 10 -22.95 -38.80 35.71
N GLY A 11 -23.25 -39.68 34.76
CA GLY A 11 -24.16 -39.38 33.66
C GLY A 11 -25.58 -39.07 34.17
N GLN A 12 -26.37 -38.54 33.23
CA GLN A 12 -27.84 -38.44 33.14
C GLN A 12 -28.16 -37.10 32.47
N GLN A 13 -29.12 -36.94 31.56
CA GLN A 13 -30.08 -37.82 30.92
C GLN A 13 -30.65 -36.99 29.76
N TYR A 14 -30.85 -37.62 28.62
CA TYR A 14 -31.64 -37.09 27.51
C TYR A 14 -33.10 -36.95 27.96
N THR A 15 -33.65 -35.74 27.92
CA THR A 15 -35.09 -35.52 28.01
C THR A 15 -35.58 -34.90 26.71
N LEU A 16 -36.34 -35.69 25.96
CA LEU A 16 -37.14 -35.28 24.82
C LEU A 16 -38.27 -34.38 25.33
N GLN A 17 -38.26 -33.10 24.93
CA GLN A 17 -39.47 -32.28 24.93
C GLN A 17 -39.65 -31.70 23.55
N GLY A 18 -40.69 -32.21 22.89
CA GLY A 18 -41.13 -31.76 21.58
C GLY A 18 -41.58 -30.31 21.60
N GLY A 19 -41.16 -29.58 20.57
CA GLY A 19 -41.77 -28.34 20.15
C GLY A 19 -42.07 -28.47 18.66
N ASN A 20 -43.33 -28.75 18.32
CA ASN A 20 -43.82 -28.58 16.96
C ASN A 20 -43.96 -27.07 16.69
N PHE A 21 -42.99 -26.50 16.00
CA PHE A 21 -43.11 -25.17 15.41
C PHE A 21 -43.16 -25.30 13.89
N TYR A 22 -44.27 -25.84 13.39
CA TYR A 22 -44.68 -25.63 12.01
C TYR A 22 -45.00 -24.13 11.86
N ASN A 23 -43.98 -23.34 11.57
CA ASN A 23 -43.99 -22.10 10.80
C ASN A 23 -42.68 -21.33 11.05
N GLN A 24 -41.72 -21.48 10.13
CA GLN A 24 -40.80 -20.38 9.85
C GLN A 24 -40.69 -20.23 8.31
N PRO A 25 -41.14 -19.09 7.75
CA PRO A 25 -40.97 -18.82 6.33
C PRO A 25 -39.49 -18.65 6.01
N HIS A 26 -39.11 -19.30 4.91
CA HIS A 26 -37.79 -19.33 4.30
C HIS A 26 -37.11 -17.96 4.24
N ARG A 27 -36.04 -17.78 5.03
CA ARG A 27 -35.16 -16.61 5.09
C ARG A 27 -34.15 -16.57 3.92
N TYR A 28 -34.56 -16.86 2.69
CA TYR A 28 -33.60 -17.02 1.58
C TYR A 28 -33.60 -15.89 0.53
N ASP A 29 -34.52 -14.92 0.62
CA ASP A 29 -34.59 -13.82 -0.36
C ASP A 29 -34.06 -12.48 0.19
N GLN A 30 -33.01 -12.51 1.01
CA GLN A 30 -32.25 -11.29 1.29
C GLN A 30 -30.91 -11.35 0.55
N PRO A 31 -30.67 -10.48 -0.45
CA PRO A 31 -29.38 -10.40 -1.12
C PRO A 31 -28.34 -9.94 -0.08
N MET A 32 -27.38 -10.82 0.20
CA MET A 32 -26.27 -10.52 1.11
C MET A 32 -25.42 -9.42 0.48
N MET A 33 -25.53 -8.20 1.02
CA MET A 33 -24.62 -7.13 0.63
C MET A 33 -23.20 -7.54 1.06
N PRO A 34 -22.20 -7.50 0.17
CA PRO A 34 -20.85 -7.84 0.56
C PRO A 34 -20.39 -6.90 1.68
N PRO A 35 -19.62 -7.40 2.66
CA PRO A 35 -19.06 -6.55 3.71
C PRO A 35 -18.30 -5.39 3.05
N PRO A 36 -18.37 -4.17 3.60
CA PRO A 36 -17.57 -3.07 3.09
C PRO A 36 -16.12 -3.53 3.11
N ILE A 37 -15.50 -3.55 1.92
CA ILE A 37 -14.09 -3.88 1.78
C ILE A 37 -13.36 -2.95 2.75
N PRO A 38 -12.61 -3.47 3.74
CA PRO A 38 -11.80 -2.62 4.58
C PRO A 38 -10.95 -1.78 3.64
N ASN A 39 -11.08 -0.46 3.74
CA ASN A 39 -10.15 0.43 3.08
C ASN A 39 -8.78 0.02 3.62
N HIS A 40 -8.04 -0.79 2.86
CA HIS A 40 -6.61 -0.90 2.97
C HIS A 40 -6.06 0.43 2.45
N ILE A 41 -6.31 1.49 3.22
CA ILE A 41 -5.51 2.70 3.14
C ILE A 41 -4.14 2.17 3.50
N ASN A 42 -3.28 2.12 2.49
CA ASN A 42 -1.89 1.74 2.58
C ASN A 42 -1.24 2.52 3.73
N GLU A 43 -1.22 1.94 4.94
CA GLU A 43 -0.73 2.60 6.16
C GLU A 43 0.72 3.04 5.99
N SER A 44 1.44 2.38 5.08
CA SER A 44 2.82 2.62 4.69
C SER A 44 3.06 3.92 3.90
N LYS A 45 2.01 4.67 3.51
CA LYS A 45 2.14 5.93 2.75
C LYS A 45 1.66 7.19 3.47
N LYS A 46 1.28 7.10 4.74
CA LYS A 46 1.04 8.32 5.53
C LYS A 46 2.35 9.09 5.62
N HIS A 47 2.31 10.41 5.39
CA HIS A 47 3.41 11.32 5.74
C HIS A 47 4.72 11.16 4.96
N THR A 48 4.68 11.08 3.62
CA THR A 48 5.90 11.08 2.78
C THR A 48 6.28 12.45 2.23
N VAL A 49 5.37 13.42 2.25
CA VAL A 49 5.56 14.77 1.70
C VAL A 49 5.07 15.81 2.70
N VAL A 50 5.80 16.93 2.83
CA VAL A 50 5.44 18.07 3.69
C VAL A 50 4.15 18.74 3.23
N CYS A 51 3.26 19.00 4.18
CA CYS A 51 1.99 19.67 3.94
C CYS A 51 2.22 21.14 3.58
N THR A 52 1.85 21.54 2.36
CA THR A 52 1.96 22.94 1.90
C THR A 52 1.08 23.91 2.69
N HIS A 53 -0.06 23.43 3.20
CA HIS A 53 -0.95 24.25 4.02
C HIS A 53 -0.38 24.48 5.43
N TRP A 54 0.26 23.46 6.01
CA TRP A 54 0.89 23.58 7.32
C TRP A 54 2.06 24.57 7.30
N LEU A 55 2.89 24.54 6.26
CA LEU A 55 3.97 25.53 6.06
C LEU A 55 3.48 26.98 6.05
N ARG A 56 2.21 27.21 5.71
CA ARG A 56 1.58 28.53 5.66
C ARG A 56 0.68 28.80 6.87
N ASN A 57 0.65 27.90 7.86
CA ASN A 57 -0.26 27.93 9.01
C ASN A 57 -1.75 27.91 8.62
N LEU A 58 -2.10 27.31 7.48
CA LEU A 58 -3.48 27.21 6.96
C LEU A 58 -4.08 25.80 7.07
N CYS A 59 -3.32 24.83 7.57
CA CYS A 59 -3.81 23.46 7.69
C CYS A 59 -4.80 23.33 8.85
N LYS A 60 -6.02 22.89 8.56
CA LYS A 60 -7.08 22.65 9.56
C LYS A 60 -7.17 21.21 10.03
N LYS A 61 -6.46 20.28 9.37
CA LYS A 61 -6.56 18.84 9.65
C LYS A 61 -5.80 18.40 10.91
N GLY A 62 -4.90 19.24 11.45
CA GLY A 62 -4.08 18.89 12.62
C GLY A 62 -3.36 17.55 12.43
N GLU A 63 -3.41 16.69 13.45
CA GLU A 63 -2.82 15.34 13.43
C GLU A 63 -3.48 14.40 12.42
N ASN A 64 -4.70 14.70 11.99
CA ASN A 64 -5.41 13.93 10.96
C ASN A 64 -5.00 14.33 9.53
N CYS A 65 -3.96 15.14 9.37
CA CYS A 65 -3.43 15.49 8.07
C CYS A 65 -2.69 14.28 7.46
N GLU A 66 -2.98 13.99 6.20
CA GLU A 66 -2.31 12.92 5.44
C GLU A 66 -0.86 13.26 5.03
N PHE A 67 -0.47 14.53 5.20
CA PHE A 67 0.84 15.08 4.86
C PHE A 67 1.65 15.42 6.12
N LEU A 68 2.98 15.51 6.00
CA LEU A 68 3.87 15.81 7.12
C LEU A 68 3.68 17.24 7.65
N HIS A 69 3.54 17.36 8.96
CA HIS A 69 3.61 18.61 9.72
C HIS A 69 5.00 18.78 10.35
N THR A 70 6.05 18.57 9.55
CA THR A 70 7.44 18.76 9.96
C THR A 70 8.21 19.34 8.79
N ARG A 71 9.12 20.26 9.07
CA ARG A 71 9.93 20.91 8.04
C ARG A 71 11.14 20.04 7.72
N ASP A 72 10.90 19.05 6.88
CA ASP A 72 11.93 18.18 6.30
C ASP A 72 12.18 18.57 4.84
N LEU A 73 13.36 19.10 4.54
CA LEU A 73 13.74 19.56 3.20
C LEU A 73 13.80 18.41 2.19
N SER A 74 14.09 17.18 2.62
CA SER A 74 14.16 16.02 1.73
C SER A 74 12.78 15.56 1.24
N LYS A 75 11.73 15.92 2.00
CA LYS A 75 10.33 15.57 1.73
C LYS A 75 9.49 16.76 1.29
N MET A 76 10.13 17.88 0.96
CA MET A 76 9.40 19.06 0.48
C MET A 76 8.74 18.75 -0.87
N PRO A 77 7.53 19.28 -1.17
CA PRO A 77 6.96 19.14 -2.50
C PRO A 77 7.86 19.76 -3.58
N ILE A 78 7.68 19.28 -4.82
CA ILE A 78 8.41 19.78 -5.99
C ILE A 78 8.04 21.24 -6.27
N CYS A 79 9.05 22.05 -6.56
CA CYS A 79 8.88 23.44 -6.95
C CYS A 79 8.18 23.53 -8.32
N LYS A 80 6.94 24.02 -8.34
CA LYS A 80 6.16 24.20 -9.58
C LYS A 80 6.85 25.17 -10.55
N TYR A 81 7.46 26.24 -10.03
CA TYR A 81 8.17 27.23 -10.84
C TYR A 81 9.44 26.64 -11.47
N TYR A 82 10.16 25.78 -10.74
CA TYR A 82 11.35 25.12 -11.28
C TYR A 82 10.97 24.13 -12.38
N GLN A 83 9.87 23.38 -12.19
CA GLN A 83 9.33 22.48 -13.21
C GLN A 83 8.95 23.21 -14.51
N GLN A 84 8.62 24.51 -14.42
CA GLN A 84 8.29 25.37 -15.57
C GLN A 84 9.50 26.17 -16.09
N GLY A 85 10.69 26.04 -15.47
CA GLY A 85 11.90 26.80 -15.83
C GLY A 85 11.95 28.24 -15.31
N ASN A 86 11.05 28.63 -14.41
CA ASN A 86 10.86 30.00 -13.95
C ASN A 86 11.30 30.26 -12.49
N CYS A 87 11.81 29.26 -11.77
CA CYS A 87 12.33 29.49 -10.42
C CYS A 87 13.73 30.09 -10.46
N LYS A 88 13.88 31.31 -9.95
CA LYS A 88 15.16 32.03 -9.84
C LYS A 88 15.73 32.06 -8.41
N ASN A 89 15.03 31.47 -7.45
CA ASN A 89 15.44 31.49 -6.05
C ASN A 89 16.46 30.37 -5.80
N GLU A 90 17.68 30.75 -5.43
CA GLU A 90 18.76 29.81 -5.08
C GLU A 90 18.46 29.08 -3.77
N ASN A 91 17.79 29.75 -2.83
CA ASN A 91 17.38 29.20 -1.53
C ASN A 91 15.90 28.78 -1.55
N CYS A 92 15.46 28.15 -2.65
CA CYS A 92 14.09 27.66 -2.77
C CYS A 92 13.84 26.51 -1.79
N GLN A 93 12.87 26.67 -0.89
CA GLN A 93 12.52 25.63 0.07
C GLN A 93 11.99 24.35 -0.60
N TYR A 94 11.39 24.47 -1.80
CA TYR A 94 10.80 23.36 -2.55
C TYR A 94 11.83 22.60 -3.38
N LEU A 95 11.59 21.31 -3.63
CA LEU A 95 12.56 20.48 -4.35
C LEU A 95 12.69 20.90 -5.83
N HIS A 96 13.91 21.20 -6.25
CA HIS A 96 14.29 21.38 -7.65
C HIS A 96 14.68 20.02 -8.25
N ARG A 97 13.69 19.27 -8.75
CA ARG A 97 13.93 18.03 -9.50
C ARG A 97 13.85 18.31 -11.00
N ASP A 98 14.92 17.99 -11.73
CA ASP A 98 14.93 18.09 -13.19
C ASP A 98 13.82 17.19 -13.78
N PRO A 99 12.87 17.74 -14.55
CA PRO A 99 11.79 16.97 -15.18
C PRO A 99 12.28 15.86 -16.11
N ARG A 100 13.52 15.97 -16.62
CA ARG A 100 14.16 14.98 -17.49
C ARG A 100 14.65 13.76 -16.70
N ILE A 101 14.93 13.92 -15.40
CA ILE A 101 15.40 12.84 -14.54
C ILE A 101 14.20 12.06 -14.03
N LYS A 102 13.94 10.92 -14.67
CA LYS A 102 12.94 9.94 -14.23
C LYS A 102 13.58 9.08 -13.15
N THR A 103 13.17 9.24 -11.88
CA THR A 103 13.76 8.49 -10.75
C THR A 103 13.02 7.20 -10.41
N THR A 104 11.74 7.11 -10.81
CA THR A 104 10.88 5.97 -10.49
C THR A 104 10.84 5.04 -11.68
N ASP A 105 11.13 3.76 -11.46
CA ASP A 105 11.14 2.75 -12.51
C ASP A 105 9.75 2.50 -13.08
N CYS A 106 9.68 2.22 -14.37
CA CYS A 106 8.43 1.95 -15.05
C CYS A 106 8.02 0.48 -14.86
N PRO A 107 6.94 0.18 -14.13
CA PRO A 107 6.53 -1.19 -13.85
C PRO A 107 6.03 -1.95 -15.11
N TYR A 108 5.70 -1.22 -16.19
CA TYR A 108 5.33 -1.83 -17.47
C TYR A 108 6.58 -2.22 -18.28
N TYR A 109 7.56 -1.32 -18.34
CA TYR A 109 8.81 -1.60 -19.04
C TYR A 109 9.61 -2.71 -18.36
N GLU A 110 9.60 -2.75 -17.03
CA GLU A 110 10.23 -3.83 -16.25
C GLU A 110 9.67 -5.23 -16.58
N ARG A 111 8.36 -5.28 -16.92
CA ARG A 111 7.67 -6.48 -17.41
C ARG A 111 7.86 -6.75 -18.91
N GLY A 112 8.64 -5.92 -19.60
CA GLY A 112 9.05 -6.10 -20.99
C GLY A 112 8.61 -4.98 -21.92
N PHE A 113 7.41 -4.42 -21.75
CA PHE A 113 6.89 -3.42 -22.69
C PHE A 113 6.05 -2.33 -22.02
N CYS A 114 6.37 -1.07 -22.32
CA CYS A 114 5.58 0.08 -21.92
C CYS A 114 4.94 0.74 -23.14
N LYS A 115 3.60 0.79 -23.15
CA LYS A 115 2.79 1.46 -24.19
C LYS A 115 3.13 2.94 -24.41
N ASN A 116 3.67 3.62 -23.40
CA ASN A 116 4.02 5.04 -23.49
C ASN A 116 5.38 5.28 -24.16
N GLY A 117 6.15 4.21 -24.42
CA GLY A 117 7.44 4.29 -25.11
C GLY A 117 8.38 5.34 -24.52
N ARG A 118 9.02 6.13 -25.38
CA ARG A 118 9.97 7.19 -24.99
C ARG A 118 9.33 8.30 -24.14
N ASN A 119 8.02 8.50 -24.30
CA ASN A 119 7.22 9.52 -23.60
C ASN A 119 6.74 9.07 -22.22
N CYS A 120 7.11 7.86 -21.75
CA CYS A 120 6.75 7.41 -20.42
C CYS A 120 7.30 8.36 -19.34
N ARG A 121 6.47 8.71 -18.34
CA ARG A 121 6.89 9.54 -17.20
C ARG A 121 7.90 8.83 -16.28
N ASN A 122 7.91 7.50 -16.27
CA ASN A 122 8.78 6.68 -15.44
C ASN A 122 10.04 6.25 -16.21
N ALA A 123 11.09 5.90 -15.49
CA ALA A 123 12.37 5.47 -16.04
C ALA A 123 12.23 4.12 -16.75
N HIS A 124 12.76 4.03 -17.96
CA HIS A 124 12.93 2.76 -18.68
C HIS A 124 14.40 2.37 -18.52
N LYS A 125 14.68 1.43 -17.62
CA LYS A 125 16.01 0.86 -17.43
C LYS A 125 16.14 -0.39 -18.28
N PRO A 126 16.89 -0.37 -19.39
CA PRO A 126 17.09 -1.56 -20.21
C PRO A 126 17.79 -2.64 -19.38
N LYS A 127 17.27 -3.86 -19.44
CA LYS A 127 17.94 -5.03 -18.89
C LYS A 127 18.99 -5.48 -19.90
N VAL A 128 20.26 -5.42 -19.52
CA VAL A 128 21.35 -5.98 -20.30
C VAL A 128 21.32 -7.49 -20.10
N LEU A 129 21.19 -8.25 -21.19
CA LEU A 129 21.25 -9.70 -21.12
C LEU A 129 22.69 -10.13 -20.83
N CYS A 130 22.87 -11.08 -19.93
CA CYS A 130 24.16 -11.75 -19.74
C CYS A 130 24.48 -12.56 -21.01
N GLU A 131 25.58 -12.25 -21.68
CA GLU A 131 26.03 -12.95 -22.88
C GLU A 131 26.28 -14.44 -22.59
N ASP A 132 26.94 -14.75 -21.48
CA ASP A 132 27.20 -16.11 -21.04
C ASP A 132 25.92 -16.91 -20.81
N TYR A 133 24.87 -16.25 -20.31
CA TYR A 133 23.56 -16.88 -20.11
C TYR A 133 22.86 -17.12 -21.44
N LEU A 134 22.96 -16.15 -22.36
CA LEU A 134 22.44 -16.27 -23.73
C LEU A 134 23.08 -17.45 -24.47
N TYR A 135 24.37 -17.69 -24.28
CA TYR A 135 25.10 -18.80 -24.89
C TYR A 135 25.02 -20.12 -24.10
N GLY A 136 24.38 -20.12 -22.92
CA GLY A 136 24.10 -21.33 -22.13
C GLY A 136 25.21 -21.79 -21.19
N PHE A 137 26.25 -20.97 -20.94
CA PHE A 137 27.36 -21.33 -20.06
C PHE A 137 27.42 -20.51 -18.76
N CYS A 138 26.48 -19.59 -18.52
CA CYS A 138 26.42 -18.86 -17.26
C CYS A 138 26.07 -19.77 -16.08
N ILE A 139 27.00 -19.85 -15.12
CA ILE A 139 26.85 -20.61 -13.88
C ILE A 139 25.70 -20.14 -12.98
N LYS A 140 25.26 -18.88 -13.12
CA LYS A 140 24.12 -18.32 -12.37
C LYS A 140 22.77 -18.67 -13.01
N GLY A 141 22.78 -19.15 -14.26
CA GLY A 141 21.58 -19.50 -15.01
C GLY A 141 20.58 -18.32 -15.09
N PRO A 142 19.26 -18.58 -14.99
CA PRO A 142 18.21 -17.56 -15.16
C PRO A 142 18.23 -16.45 -14.10
N ASN A 143 18.99 -16.61 -13.03
CA ASN A 143 19.12 -15.63 -11.95
C ASN A 143 20.33 -14.69 -12.14
N CYS A 144 21.03 -14.78 -13.28
CA CYS A 144 22.19 -13.94 -13.60
C CYS A 144 21.86 -12.46 -13.77
#